data_AF-A0A2M7KZQ7-F1
#
_entry.id   AF-A0A2M7KZQ7-F1
#
_cell.length_a   1.000
_cell.length_b   1.000
_cell.length_c   1.000
_cell.angle_alpha   90.00
_cell.angle_beta   90.00
_cell.angle_gamma   90.00
#
_symmetry.space_group_name_H-M   'P 1'
#
loop_
_entity.id
_entity.type
_entity.pdbx_description
1 polymer ?
#
loop_
_entity_poly.entity_id
_entity_poly.type
_entity_poly.pdbx_seq_one_letter_code
_entity_poly.pdbx_strand_id
1 'polypeptide(L)'
;MQPSRNMPRVSRRSCGGRHVLGLLIVTATVVYLSCRAGAWLANPKIPKFPHLGLLQPGQQVERLSPAAYLRVPTPDYHDVTLVDASWRAIGPGLAFNRVTVLRAGQEVDTIAVVRIAPAKNALQPITGYRAKGVCDMRTLADWQKQTAAPVVFNSAQYMAEPRGRPCALLKCDGIAYGPDFVASIRGALVSQPTRAGLPAVDLLDFDYTFDAQRASRFSRSRTEAAYEATIAPRLKAYRQVVAHWPILLDQAGRIRVDQTERQARRTVVAKDHDGNLLVLATEGEYFTLYNLGRLLKDDRGSPRPAFDIRTAMNLDGGPPSGLLVNTASLQYASSGPVGGSGTDLMVLGVQMAIPTVICVQPNP
;
A
#
# COMPACT_ATOMS: atom_id res chain seq x y z
N MET A 1 35.05 39.26 47.70
CA MET A 1 35.12 38.53 46.42
C MET A 1 34.06 37.43 46.43
N GLN A 2 33.07 37.57 45.55
CA GLN A 2 32.19 36.49 45.06
C GLN A 2 33.01 35.47 44.23
N PRO A 3 32.49 34.30 43.80
CA PRO A 3 31.17 34.06 43.17
C PRO A 3 30.50 32.74 43.61
N SER A 4 29.40 32.22 43.05
CA SER A 4 28.09 32.70 42.57
C SER A 4 27.38 31.47 41.97
N ARG A 5 26.04 31.50 41.89
CA ARG A 5 25.12 30.68 41.04
C ARG A 5 24.69 29.30 41.56
N ASN A 6 23.46 28.84 41.36
CA ASN A 6 22.13 29.43 41.10
C ASN A 6 21.14 28.25 41.11
N MET A 7 20.06 28.33 41.89
CA MET A 7 18.84 27.54 41.70
C MET A 7 17.67 28.52 41.59
N PRO A 8 16.74 28.36 40.62
CA PRO A 8 15.44 29.01 40.71
C PRO A 8 14.36 28.02 41.15
N ARG A 9 13.80 28.28 42.34
CA ARG A 9 12.43 27.91 42.70
C ARG A 9 11.47 28.90 42.06
N VAL A 10 10.46 28.40 41.35
CA VAL A 10 9.35 29.23 40.83
C VAL A 10 8.32 29.44 41.94
N SER A 11 8.05 30.70 42.23
CA SER A 11 7.09 31.20 43.22
C SER A 11 5.64 31.10 42.74
N ARG A 12 4.75 30.65 43.63
CA ARG A 12 3.30 30.89 43.53
C ARG A 12 3.01 32.39 43.59
N ARG A 13 2.23 32.90 42.64
CA ARG A 13 1.45 34.14 42.81
C ARG A 13 -0.03 33.83 42.60
N SER A 14 -0.81 34.23 43.60
CA SER A 14 -2.25 34.33 43.56
C SER A 14 -2.68 35.45 42.62
N CYS A 15 -3.80 35.26 41.93
CA CYS A 15 -4.61 36.35 41.40
C CYS A 15 -6.06 36.10 41.81
N GLY A 16 -6.63 37.11 42.47
CA GLY A 16 -8.00 37.16 42.94
C GLY A 16 -9.00 37.13 41.78
N GLY A 17 -10.18 36.61 42.08
CA GLY A 17 -11.22 36.36 41.11
C GLY A 17 -11.96 37.58 40.59
N ARG A 18 -12.84 37.31 39.63
CA ARG A 18 -14.19 37.87 39.50
C ARG A 18 -14.99 36.98 38.55
N HIS A 19 -16.14 36.52 39.02
CA HIS A 19 -17.11 35.71 38.29
C HIS A 19 -17.77 36.54 37.18
N VAL A 20 -17.89 35.98 35.96
CA VAL A 20 -19.02 36.27 35.06
C VAL A 20 -19.39 34.98 34.32
N LEU A 21 -20.66 34.62 34.49
CA LEU A 21 -21.40 33.52 33.89
C LEU A 21 -21.64 33.82 32.39
N GLY A 22 -21.34 32.88 31.50
CA GLY A 22 -21.57 33.03 30.05
C GLY A 22 -22.01 31.72 29.41
N LEU A 23 -23.33 31.54 29.35
CA LEU A 23 -24.05 30.45 28.71
C LEU A 23 -23.90 30.56 27.17
N LEU A 24 -23.35 29.54 26.51
CA LEU A 24 -23.31 29.46 25.04
C LEU A 24 -24.31 28.40 24.55
N ILE A 25 -25.46 28.89 24.12
CA ILE A 25 -26.49 28.17 23.36
C ILE A 25 -26.05 28.15 21.90
N VAL A 26 -25.89 26.97 21.32
CA VAL A 26 -25.71 26.80 19.86
C VAL A 26 -27.07 26.53 19.25
N THR A 27 -27.64 27.53 18.58
CA THR A 27 -28.86 27.39 17.79
C THR A 27 -28.52 26.92 16.37
N ALA A 28 -29.14 25.81 15.96
CA ALA A 28 -29.18 25.35 14.58
C ALA A 28 -30.03 26.32 13.73
N THR A 29 -29.53 26.73 12.57
CA THR A 29 -30.34 27.46 11.57
C THR A 29 -30.16 26.81 10.20
N VAL A 30 -31.22 26.16 9.74
CA VAL A 30 -31.46 25.74 8.35
C VAL A 30 -32.13 26.91 7.64
N VAL A 31 -31.58 27.38 6.52
CA VAL A 31 -32.32 28.22 5.56
C VAL A 31 -32.06 27.73 4.13
N TYR A 32 -33.17 27.36 3.51
CA TYR A 32 -33.40 27.00 2.11
C TYR A 32 -33.59 28.28 1.28
N LEU A 33 -33.19 28.29 0.00
CA LEU A 33 -33.62 29.17 -1.13
C LEU A 33 -32.40 29.37 -2.09
N SER A 34 -32.46 29.28 -3.42
CA SER A 34 -33.48 28.91 -4.40
C SER A 34 -32.84 28.87 -5.79
N CYS A 35 -33.51 28.19 -6.73
CA CYS A 35 -33.15 28.10 -8.14
C CYS A 35 -33.03 29.47 -8.84
N ARG A 36 -31.95 29.66 -9.62
CA ARG A 36 -31.99 30.45 -10.86
C ARG A 36 -31.14 29.76 -11.92
N ALA A 37 -31.84 29.19 -12.90
CA ALA A 37 -31.31 28.80 -14.19
C ALA A 37 -30.98 30.06 -15.02
N GLY A 38 -29.92 29.99 -15.83
CA GLY A 38 -29.52 31.10 -16.71
C GLY A 38 -28.21 30.83 -17.44
N ALA A 39 -28.29 29.91 -18.41
CA ALA A 39 -27.35 29.57 -19.48
C ALA A 39 -26.19 30.54 -19.79
N TRP A 40 -24.97 30.00 -19.89
CA TRP A 40 -23.98 30.38 -20.92
C TRP A 40 -23.18 29.15 -21.38
N LEU A 41 -23.40 28.81 -22.65
CA LEU A 41 -22.58 28.06 -23.62
C LEU A 41 -22.29 26.56 -23.43
N ALA A 42 -23.10 25.80 -24.17
CA ALA A 42 -22.80 24.46 -24.66
C ALA A 42 -21.52 24.45 -25.53
N ASN A 43 -20.57 23.59 -25.17
CA ASN A 43 -19.46 23.18 -26.04
C ASN A 43 -19.71 21.74 -26.50
N PRO A 44 -20.00 21.48 -27.80
CA PRO A 44 -20.41 20.16 -28.26
C PRO A 44 -19.20 19.31 -28.68
N LYS A 45 -18.26 19.03 -27.76
CA LYS A 45 -17.20 18.01 -27.94
C LYS A 45 -16.78 17.34 -26.63
N ILE A 46 -17.72 17.16 -25.70
CA ILE A 46 -17.51 16.28 -24.54
C ILE A 46 -18.08 14.91 -24.92
N PRO A 47 -17.28 13.82 -24.96
CA PRO A 47 -17.86 12.49 -25.03
C PRO A 47 -18.73 12.31 -23.78
N LYS A 48 -20.04 12.22 -23.99
CA LYS A 48 -20.99 11.81 -22.96
C LYS A 48 -20.60 10.39 -22.56
N PHE A 49 -19.84 10.23 -21.49
CA PHE A 49 -19.73 8.94 -20.83
C PHE A 49 -21.06 8.71 -20.10
N PRO A 50 -21.84 7.68 -20.45
CA PRO A 50 -22.82 7.14 -19.52
C PRO A 50 -22.06 6.36 -18.44
N HIS A 51 -22.77 5.66 -17.57
CA HIS A 51 -22.24 4.76 -16.55
C HIS A 51 -21.96 5.41 -15.18
N LEU A 52 -23.00 6.00 -14.57
CA LEU A 52 -23.44 5.38 -13.32
C LEU A 52 -23.96 3.99 -13.73
N GLY A 53 -23.04 3.02 -13.82
CA GLY A 53 -23.34 1.70 -14.33
C GLY A 53 -24.24 0.98 -13.34
N LEU A 54 -25.49 0.75 -13.71
CA LEU A 54 -26.18 -0.46 -13.29
C LEU A 54 -25.22 -1.62 -13.55
N LEU A 55 -25.02 -2.49 -12.55
CA LEU A 55 -24.17 -3.68 -12.67
C LEU A 55 -24.50 -4.40 -13.97
N GLN A 56 -23.48 -4.71 -14.79
CA GLN A 56 -23.72 -5.52 -15.98
C GLN A 56 -24.21 -6.91 -15.52
N PRO A 57 -25.16 -7.53 -16.23
CA PRO A 57 -25.60 -8.89 -15.92
C PRO A 57 -24.38 -9.85 -15.89
N GLY A 58 -24.14 -10.50 -14.75
CA GLY A 58 -23.00 -11.41 -14.55
C GLY A 58 -21.78 -10.81 -13.85
N GLN A 59 -21.76 -9.50 -13.60
CA GLN A 59 -20.67 -8.86 -12.86
C GLN A 59 -20.80 -9.15 -11.35
N GLN A 60 -19.88 -9.93 -10.79
CA GLN A 60 -19.84 -10.18 -9.35
C GLN A 60 -19.23 -8.98 -8.62
N VAL A 61 -19.95 -8.50 -7.60
CA VAL A 61 -19.48 -7.50 -6.66
C VAL A 61 -19.10 -8.22 -5.38
N GLU A 62 -17.81 -8.40 -5.14
CA GLU A 62 -17.32 -8.78 -3.81
C GLU A 62 -17.08 -7.49 -3.01
N ARG A 63 -18.07 -7.13 -2.19
CA ARG A 63 -18.06 -6.05 -1.17
C ARG A 63 -18.08 -6.73 0.21
N LEU A 64 -17.56 -6.22 1.34
CA LEU A 64 -16.78 -5.06 1.81
C LEU A 64 -16.05 -5.62 3.05
N SER A 65 -14.81 -5.20 3.35
CA SER A 65 -14.07 -5.61 4.56
C SER A 65 -15.02 -5.78 5.76
N PRO A 66 -15.05 -6.94 6.46
CA PRO A 66 -15.99 -7.16 7.55
C PRO A 66 -15.89 -6.02 8.57
N ALA A 67 -17.05 -5.66 9.15
CA ALA A 67 -17.19 -4.51 10.05
C ALA A 67 -16.18 -4.52 11.21
N ALA A 68 -15.70 -5.71 11.59
CA ALA A 68 -14.50 -5.91 12.36
C ALA A 68 -13.92 -7.31 12.08
N TYR A 69 -12.62 -7.41 11.87
CA TYR A 69 -11.89 -8.63 12.19
C TYR A 69 -11.63 -8.64 13.70
N LEU A 70 -11.61 -9.82 14.32
CA LEU A 70 -11.20 -9.92 15.72
C LEU A 70 -9.79 -9.34 15.84
N ARG A 71 -9.62 -8.30 16.68
CA ARG A 71 -8.29 -7.87 17.13
C ARG A 71 -7.74 -8.89 18.11
N VAL A 72 -7.36 -10.05 17.58
CA VAL A 72 -6.63 -11.08 18.33
C VAL A 72 -5.16 -10.68 18.30
N PRO A 73 -4.50 -10.44 19.44
CA PRO A 73 -3.06 -10.29 19.47
C PRO A 73 -2.40 -11.47 18.76
N THR A 74 -1.44 -11.23 17.87
CA THR A 74 -0.67 -12.29 17.22
C THR A 74 0.69 -12.66 17.84
N PRO A 75 0.90 -12.71 19.17
CA PRO A 75 2.09 -13.37 19.70
C PRO A 75 2.17 -14.85 19.29
N ASP A 76 1.01 -15.53 19.22
CA ASP A 76 0.93 -16.97 19.05
C ASP A 76 0.42 -17.37 17.65
N TYR A 77 1.32 -17.31 16.66
CA TYR A 77 1.12 -17.88 15.33
C TYR A 77 1.27 -19.41 15.43
N HIS A 78 0.13 -20.09 15.60
CA HIS A 78 -0.06 -21.55 15.54
C HIS A 78 -1.44 -21.83 14.94
N ASP A 79 -1.62 -23.02 14.37
CA ASP A 79 -2.88 -23.49 13.78
C ASP A 79 -3.49 -22.50 12.78
N VAL A 80 -2.62 -21.79 12.04
CA VAL A 80 -3.02 -20.89 10.97
C VAL A 80 -3.13 -21.68 9.68
N THR A 81 -4.29 -21.62 9.02
CA THR A 81 -4.56 -22.31 7.77
C THR A 81 -5.20 -21.38 6.75
N LEU A 82 -4.98 -21.70 5.48
CA LEU A 82 -5.54 -21.00 4.34
C LEU A 82 -6.63 -21.86 3.72
N VAL A 83 -7.82 -21.28 3.55
CA VAL A 83 -8.96 -21.94 2.90
C VAL A 83 -9.53 -21.06 1.79
N ASP A 84 -10.45 -21.62 1.00
CA ASP A 84 -11.13 -20.95 -0.12
C ASP A 84 -10.21 -20.48 -1.27
N ALA A 85 -8.97 -20.98 -1.32
CA ALA A 85 -8.02 -20.63 -2.35
C ALA A 85 -8.47 -21.15 -3.73
N SER A 86 -9.01 -20.24 -4.55
CA SER A 86 -9.47 -20.52 -5.90
C SER A 86 -9.10 -19.38 -6.85
N TRP A 87 -8.24 -19.69 -7.81
CA TRP A 87 -7.83 -18.73 -8.84
C TRP A 87 -8.89 -18.62 -9.93
N ARG A 88 -9.32 -17.39 -10.23
CA ARG A 88 -10.17 -17.07 -11.37
C ARG A 88 -9.51 -16.06 -12.31
N ALA A 89 -9.62 -16.26 -13.61
CA ALA A 89 -9.17 -15.26 -14.58
C ALA A 89 -10.07 -14.01 -14.49
N ILE A 90 -9.46 -12.82 -14.45
CA ILE A 90 -10.18 -11.54 -14.40
C ILE A 90 -9.83 -10.61 -15.57
N GLY A 91 -8.98 -11.08 -16.49
CA GLY A 91 -8.56 -10.34 -17.67
C GLY A 91 -7.28 -10.92 -18.28
N PRO A 92 -6.80 -10.36 -19.41
CA PRO A 92 -5.59 -10.82 -20.07
C PRO A 92 -4.37 -10.81 -19.13
N GLY A 93 -3.86 -12.00 -18.79
CA GLY A 93 -2.73 -12.14 -17.88
C GLY A 93 -3.00 -11.68 -16.44
N LEU A 94 -4.27 -11.58 -16.05
CA LEU A 94 -4.69 -11.24 -14.69
C LEU A 94 -5.55 -12.38 -14.12
N ALA A 95 -5.21 -12.82 -12.91
CA ALA A 95 -6.03 -13.74 -12.15
C ALA A 95 -6.23 -13.22 -10.72
N PHE A 96 -7.38 -13.51 -10.12
CA PHE A 96 -7.73 -13.11 -8.78
C PHE A 96 -7.97 -14.33 -7.90
N ASN A 97 -7.60 -14.21 -6.63
CA ASN A 97 -7.91 -15.17 -5.58
C ASN A 97 -8.25 -14.38 -4.30
N ARG A 98 -9.15 -14.91 -3.47
CA ARG A 98 -9.47 -14.37 -2.15
C ARG A 98 -9.40 -15.53 -1.17
N VAL A 99 -8.42 -15.47 -0.28
CA VAL A 99 -8.04 -16.58 0.59
C VAL A 99 -8.41 -16.25 2.02
N THR A 100 -9.24 -17.09 2.63
CA THR A 100 -9.66 -16.95 4.02
C THR A 100 -8.55 -17.47 4.93
N VAL A 101 -8.20 -16.69 5.96
CA VAL A 101 -7.21 -17.07 6.96
C VAL A 101 -7.94 -17.52 8.21
N LEU A 102 -7.76 -18.79 8.56
CA LEU A 102 -8.29 -19.36 9.80
C LEU A 102 -7.18 -19.48 10.84
N ARG A 103 -7.50 -19.23 12.11
CA ARG A 103 -6.69 -19.61 13.27
C ARG A 103 -7.54 -20.48 14.18
N ALA A 104 -7.08 -21.71 14.47
CA ALA A 104 -7.86 -22.67 15.26
C ALA A 104 -9.30 -22.84 14.75
N GLY A 105 -9.46 -22.85 13.42
CA GLY A 105 -10.76 -22.98 12.74
C GLY A 105 -11.63 -21.71 12.71
N GLN A 106 -11.19 -20.59 13.29
CA GLN A 106 -11.92 -19.31 13.29
C GLN A 106 -11.32 -18.36 12.25
N GLU A 107 -12.16 -17.68 11.47
CA GLU A 107 -11.71 -16.65 10.53
C GLU A 107 -11.11 -15.45 11.27
N VAL A 108 -9.86 -15.12 10.96
CA VAL A 108 -9.12 -14.02 11.58
C VAL A 108 -8.71 -12.95 10.59
N ASP A 109 -8.60 -13.27 9.30
CA ASP A 109 -8.31 -12.31 8.23
C ASP A 109 -8.74 -12.90 6.87
N THR A 110 -8.67 -12.06 5.84
CA THR A 110 -8.78 -12.48 4.44
C THR A 110 -7.69 -11.80 3.61
N ILE A 111 -7.09 -12.54 2.69
CA ILE A 111 -6.06 -12.02 1.78
C ILE A 111 -6.62 -12.04 0.36
N ALA A 112 -6.84 -10.86 -0.22
CA ALA A 112 -7.12 -10.74 -1.64
C ALA A 112 -5.82 -10.64 -2.42
N VAL A 113 -5.76 -11.35 -3.54
CA VAL A 113 -4.55 -11.46 -4.36
C VAL A 113 -4.88 -11.30 -5.83
N VAL A 114 -4.10 -10.47 -6.51
CA VAL A 114 -4.06 -10.45 -7.98
C VAL A 114 -2.71 -11.00 -8.43
N ARG A 115 -2.75 -12.05 -9.26
CA ARG A 115 -1.60 -12.55 -10.03
C ARG A 115 -1.56 -11.84 -11.38
N ILE A 116 -0.38 -11.35 -11.73
CA ILE A 116 -0.11 -10.47 -12.85
C ILE A 116 0.99 -11.11 -13.70
N ALA A 117 0.65 -11.48 -14.93
CA ALA A 117 1.61 -11.99 -15.91
C ALA A 117 2.43 -10.82 -16.50
N PRO A 118 3.76 -10.75 -16.28
CA PRO A 118 4.61 -9.64 -16.75
C PRO A 118 4.63 -9.46 -18.26
N ALA A 119 4.41 -10.55 -19.01
CA ALA A 119 4.37 -10.52 -20.47
C ALA A 119 3.13 -9.80 -21.03
N LYS A 120 2.07 -9.65 -20.22
CA LYS A 120 0.80 -9.06 -20.65
C LYS A 120 0.47 -7.74 -19.96
N ASN A 121 1.14 -7.44 -18.85
CA ASN A 121 0.83 -6.29 -18.02
C ASN A 121 2.11 -5.57 -17.57
N ALA A 122 2.01 -4.25 -17.48
CA ALA A 122 2.99 -3.35 -16.91
C ALA A 122 2.50 -2.81 -15.57
N LEU A 123 3.46 -2.39 -14.74
CA LEU A 123 3.18 -1.61 -13.54
C LEU A 123 3.51 -0.15 -13.79
N GLN A 124 2.58 0.74 -13.47
CA GLN A 124 2.72 2.19 -13.61
C GLN A 124 2.48 2.84 -12.24
N PRO A 125 3.54 3.18 -11.49
CA PRO A 125 3.40 4.04 -10.34
C PRO A 125 2.95 5.44 -10.78
N ILE A 126 1.99 6.01 -10.06
CA ILE A 126 1.51 7.36 -10.29
C ILE A 126 1.54 8.08 -8.95
N THR A 127 2.04 9.32 -8.96
CA THR A 127 2.08 10.17 -7.78
C THR A 127 1.39 11.50 -8.04
N GLY A 128 0.77 12.05 -7.00
CA GLY A 128 0.32 13.43 -6.93
C GLY A 128 1.37 14.37 -6.33
N TYR A 129 2.48 13.86 -5.80
CA TYR A 129 3.58 14.69 -5.33
C TYR A 129 4.28 15.38 -6.52
N ARG A 130 4.47 16.69 -6.42
CA ARG A 130 5.14 17.50 -7.47
C ARG A 130 6.34 18.25 -6.91
N ALA A 131 6.17 18.84 -5.73
CA ALA A 131 7.19 19.59 -5.03
C ALA A 131 6.85 19.68 -3.54
N LYS A 132 7.77 20.21 -2.73
CA LYS A 132 7.49 20.54 -1.32
C LYS A 132 6.27 21.46 -1.22
N GLY A 133 5.26 21.03 -0.46
CA GLY A 133 4.00 21.76 -0.30
C GLY A 133 2.98 21.58 -1.44
N VAL A 134 3.33 20.84 -2.51
CA VAL A 134 2.46 20.59 -3.66
C VAL A 134 2.29 19.09 -3.85
N CYS A 135 1.19 18.56 -3.30
CA CYS A 135 0.81 17.16 -3.41
C CYS A 135 -0.69 17.01 -3.58
N ASP A 136 -1.11 16.38 -4.67
CA ASP A 136 -2.48 15.94 -4.88
C ASP A 136 -2.71 14.60 -4.18
N MET A 137 -3.55 14.59 -3.15
CA MET A 137 -3.88 13.39 -2.37
C MET A 137 -5.24 12.88 -2.82
N ARG A 138 -5.33 11.61 -3.19
CA ARG A 138 -6.58 11.02 -3.70
C ARG A 138 -6.85 9.68 -3.05
N THR A 139 -8.13 9.30 -2.94
CA THR A 139 -8.49 7.94 -2.54
C THR A 139 -8.05 6.95 -3.62
N LEU A 140 -7.93 5.66 -3.27
CA LEU A 140 -7.66 4.62 -4.28
C LEU A 140 -8.73 4.61 -5.38
N ALA A 141 -9.99 4.86 -5.04
CA ALA A 141 -11.09 4.93 -6.00
C ALA A 141 -10.95 6.11 -6.96
N ASP A 142 -10.57 7.29 -6.46
CA ASP A 142 -10.32 8.48 -7.30
C ASP A 142 -9.11 8.28 -8.21
N TRP A 143 -8.05 7.63 -7.72
CA TRP A 143 -6.93 7.23 -8.55
C TRP A 143 -7.36 6.26 -9.65
N GLN A 144 -8.10 5.20 -9.32
CA GLN A 144 -8.59 4.25 -10.31
C GLN A 144 -9.50 4.89 -11.35
N LYS A 145 -10.36 5.82 -10.94
CA LYS A 145 -11.21 6.60 -11.85
C LYS A 145 -10.37 7.46 -12.80
N GLN A 146 -9.33 8.12 -12.28
CA GLN A 146 -8.45 8.97 -13.08
C GLN A 146 -7.63 8.17 -14.11
N THR A 147 -7.18 6.97 -13.74
CA THR A 147 -6.24 6.18 -14.54
C THR A 147 -6.92 5.14 -15.41
N ALA A 148 -8.20 4.85 -15.13
CA ALA A 148 -8.97 3.75 -15.72
C ALA A 148 -8.28 2.38 -15.60
N ALA A 149 -7.35 2.23 -14.65
CA ALA A 149 -6.57 1.01 -14.50
C ALA A 149 -7.44 -0.13 -13.97
N PRO A 150 -7.35 -1.35 -14.55
CA PRO A 150 -8.11 -2.50 -14.08
C PRO A 150 -7.75 -2.91 -12.65
N VAL A 151 -6.52 -2.65 -12.21
CA VAL A 151 -6.07 -2.92 -10.84
C VAL A 151 -5.29 -1.72 -10.31
N VAL A 152 -5.62 -1.28 -9.10
CA VAL A 152 -4.93 -0.19 -8.39
C VAL A 152 -4.70 -0.59 -6.93
N PHE A 153 -3.49 -0.35 -6.45
CA PHE A 153 -3.13 -0.59 -5.05
C PHE A 153 -2.18 0.50 -4.56
N ASN A 154 -2.00 0.61 -3.25
CA ASN A 154 -1.12 1.63 -2.68
C ASN A 154 0.36 1.35 -2.99
N SER A 155 1.18 2.40 -2.89
CA SER A 155 2.61 2.34 -3.16
C SER A 155 3.44 2.29 -1.86
N ALA A 156 4.74 2.58 -2.01
CA ALA A 156 5.70 2.79 -0.94
C ALA A 156 5.32 3.92 0.03
N GLN A 157 5.93 3.90 1.22
CA GLN A 157 5.79 4.93 2.25
C GLN A 157 6.10 6.34 1.76
N TYR A 158 5.41 7.31 2.35
CA TYR A 158 5.57 8.73 2.07
C TYR A 158 5.71 9.54 3.36
N MET A 159 6.29 10.73 3.23
CA MET A 159 6.54 11.64 4.34
C MET A 159 5.27 12.41 4.70
N ALA A 160 5.04 12.57 6.00
CA ALA A 160 4.08 13.55 6.51
C ALA A 160 4.54 14.98 6.19
N GLU A 161 5.86 15.23 6.28
CA GLU A 161 6.49 16.49 5.93
C GLU A 161 7.84 16.28 5.20
N PRO A 162 8.03 16.80 3.96
CA PRO A 162 7.01 17.41 3.11
C PRO A 162 5.88 16.45 2.75
N ARG A 163 4.63 16.90 2.93
CA ARG A 163 3.44 16.08 2.70
C ARG A 163 3.47 15.34 1.36
N GLY A 164 3.37 14.03 1.43
CA GLY A 164 3.21 13.14 0.29
C GLY A 164 4.51 12.81 -0.45
N ARG A 165 5.66 13.35 -0.04
CA ARG A 165 6.94 13.04 -0.66
C ARG A 165 7.29 11.55 -0.45
N PRO A 166 7.65 10.78 -1.49
CA PRO A 166 8.13 9.41 -1.33
C PRO A 166 9.33 9.31 -0.38
N CYS A 167 9.32 8.29 0.49
CA CYS A 167 10.43 8.06 1.44
C CYS A 167 11.67 7.44 0.79
N ALA A 168 11.55 6.84 -0.40
CA ALA A 168 12.64 6.29 -1.20
C ALA A 168 12.39 6.54 -2.69
N LEU A 169 13.31 6.06 -3.54
CA LEU A 169 13.23 6.22 -4.98
C LEU A 169 11.88 5.72 -5.52
N LEU A 170 11.06 6.69 -5.91
CA LEU A 170 9.89 6.52 -6.76
C LEU A 170 10.24 7.12 -8.11
N LYS A 171 10.12 6.33 -9.18
CA LYS A 171 10.28 6.80 -10.55
C LYS A 171 8.99 6.54 -11.31
N CYS A 172 8.39 7.59 -11.85
CA CYS A 172 7.22 7.55 -12.72
C CYS A 172 7.65 8.03 -14.11
N ASP A 173 7.52 7.20 -15.13
CA ASP A 173 7.84 7.53 -16.52
C ASP A 173 9.25 8.10 -16.74
N GLY A 174 10.22 7.63 -15.95
CA GLY A 174 11.61 8.10 -16.00
C GLY A 174 11.94 9.23 -15.02
N ILE A 175 10.94 9.89 -14.43
CA ILE A 175 11.10 11.03 -13.52
C ILE A 175 11.14 10.55 -12.07
N ALA A 176 12.18 10.93 -11.32
CA ALA A 176 12.35 10.57 -9.91
C ALA A 176 11.67 11.58 -8.95
N TYR A 177 10.95 11.09 -7.94
CA TYR A 177 10.18 11.91 -6.97
C TYR A 177 10.63 11.73 -5.51
N GLY A 178 11.59 10.85 -5.22
CA GLY A 178 12.12 10.56 -3.89
C GLY A 178 13.65 10.59 -3.85
N PRO A 179 14.27 10.36 -2.69
CA PRO A 179 15.73 10.24 -2.60
C PRO A 179 16.22 9.02 -3.40
N ASP A 180 17.32 9.18 -4.14
CA ASP A 180 17.90 8.12 -4.97
C ASP A 180 18.44 6.96 -4.13
N PHE A 181 18.93 7.26 -2.93
CA PHE A 181 19.47 6.28 -2.00
C PHE A 181 18.92 6.48 -0.58
N VAL A 182 18.55 5.37 0.04
CA VAL A 182 18.22 5.27 1.47
C VAL A 182 18.77 3.95 1.98
N ALA A 183 19.63 3.96 3.00
CA ALA A 183 20.36 2.78 3.45
C ALA A 183 19.47 1.58 3.89
N SER A 184 18.20 1.84 4.22
CA SER A 184 17.23 0.82 4.66
C SER A 184 16.47 0.14 3.51
N ILE A 185 16.54 0.62 2.27
CA ILE A 185 15.83 -0.03 1.15
C ILE A 185 16.37 -1.45 0.93
N ARG A 186 15.47 -2.37 0.60
CA ARG A 186 15.81 -3.79 0.42
C ARG A 186 15.36 -4.37 -0.91
N GLY A 187 14.45 -3.70 -1.59
CA GLY A 187 14.04 -4.12 -2.91
C GLY A 187 13.39 -3.00 -3.70
N ALA A 188 13.06 -3.34 -4.95
CA ALA A 188 12.30 -2.46 -5.81
C ALA A 188 11.38 -3.26 -6.72
N LEU A 189 10.19 -2.72 -6.91
CA LEU A 189 9.31 -3.10 -8.01
C LEU A 189 9.71 -2.26 -9.22
N VAL A 190 9.95 -2.92 -10.35
CA VAL A 190 10.43 -2.26 -11.56
C VAL A 190 9.60 -2.66 -12.77
N SER A 191 9.41 -1.74 -13.70
CA SER A 191 8.59 -1.97 -14.90
C SER A 191 9.04 -1.09 -16.06
N GLN A 192 8.80 -1.54 -17.29
CA GLN A 192 9.15 -0.87 -18.54
C GLN A 192 10.66 -0.58 -18.65
N PRO A 193 11.48 -1.60 -18.96
CA PRO A 193 12.91 -1.42 -19.11
C PRO A 193 13.24 -0.50 -20.30
N THR A 194 14.32 0.26 -20.20
CA THR A 194 14.78 1.18 -21.26
C THR A 194 15.78 0.53 -22.22
N ARG A 195 16.17 -0.73 -21.98
CA ARG A 195 17.06 -1.51 -22.84
C ARG A 195 16.64 -2.96 -22.93
N ALA A 196 17.01 -3.61 -24.02
CA ALA A 196 16.74 -5.02 -24.26
C ALA A 196 17.41 -5.94 -23.23
N GLY A 197 16.88 -7.15 -23.09
CA GLY A 197 17.42 -8.20 -22.21
C GLY A 197 17.04 -8.07 -20.73
N LEU A 198 16.15 -7.14 -20.38
CA LEU A 198 15.63 -6.98 -19.02
C LEU A 198 14.15 -7.43 -18.96
N PRO A 199 13.71 -8.03 -17.83
CA PRO A 199 12.31 -8.35 -17.61
C PRO A 199 11.41 -7.11 -17.72
N ALA A 200 10.25 -7.27 -18.37
CA ALA A 200 9.27 -6.20 -18.54
C ALA A 200 8.76 -5.65 -17.21
N VAL A 201 8.55 -6.54 -16.23
CA VAL A 201 8.25 -6.26 -14.83
C VAL A 201 9.08 -7.20 -13.96
N ASP A 202 9.60 -6.72 -12.84
CA ASP A 202 10.30 -7.57 -11.86
C ASP A 202 10.15 -7.05 -10.42
N LEU A 203 10.33 -7.96 -9.47
CA LEU A 203 10.56 -7.64 -8.06
C LEU A 203 12.01 -7.98 -7.74
N LEU A 204 12.81 -6.93 -7.52
CA LEU A 204 14.22 -7.03 -7.19
C LEU A 204 14.39 -7.12 -5.68
N ASP A 205 14.97 -8.22 -5.19
CA ASP A 205 15.54 -8.31 -3.85
C ASP A 205 17.01 -7.90 -3.93
N PHE A 206 17.40 -6.79 -3.32
CA PHE A 206 18.74 -6.22 -3.48
C PHE A 206 19.86 -7.06 -2.89
N ASP A 207 19.57 -7.94 -1.95
CA ASP A 207 20.59 -8.82 -1.37
C ASP A 207 20.82 -10.04 -2.27
N TYR A 208 19.81 -10.56 -2.96
CA TYR A 208 19.98 -11.70 -3.86
C TYR A 208 20.25 -11.33 -5.32
N THR A 209 19.63 -10.25 -5.81
CA THR A 209 19.70 -9.85 -7.22
C THR A 209 21.12 -9.42 -7.60
N PHE A 210 21.85 -8.80 -6.67
CA PHE A 210 23.16 -8.21 -6.94
C PHE A 210 24.30 -8.80 -6.11
N ASP A 211 24.00 -9.56 -5.06
CA ASP A 211 25.03 -10.07 -4.15
C ASP A 211 24.68 -11.45 -3.58
N ALA A 212 24.57 -12.44 -4.48
CA ALA A 212 24.25 -13.82 -4.10
C ALA A 212 25.21 -14.41 -3.06
N GLN A 213 26.47 -13.95 -3.01
CA GLN A 213 27.44 -14.38 -1.99
C GLN A 213 27.15 -13.77 -0.61
N ARG A 214 26.72 -12.50 -0.54
CA ARG A 214 26.22 -11.88 0.71
C ARG A 214 24.79 -12.23 1.08
N ALA A 215 24.02 -12.90 0.23
CA ALA A 215 22.69 -13.34 0.61
C ALA A 215 22.69 -14.28 1.85
N SER A 216 23.84 -14.86 2.20
CA SER A 216 24.08 -15.57 3.47
C SER A 216 24.16 -14.67 4.71
N ARG A 217 24.46 -13.36 4.54
CA ARG A 217 24.65 -12.36 5.58
C ARG A 217 23.61 -11.26 5.42
N PHE A 218 22.51 -11.36 6.14
CA PHE A 218 21.51 -10.31 6.20
C PHE A 218 22.16 -8.97 6.63
N SER A 219 22.29 -8.02 5.71
CA SER A 219 22.86 -6.70 6.03
C SER A 219 21.75 -5.72 6.39
N ARG A 220 21.78 -5.23 7.63
CA ARG A 220 20.83 -4.22 8.14
C ARG A 220 21.10 -2.81 7.59
N SER A 221 22.19 -2.60 6.87
CA SER A 221 22.49 -1.32 6.23
C SER A 221 23.34 -1.52 4.97
N ARG A 222 23.19 -0.65 3.97
CA ARG A 222 24.02 -0.62 2.76
C ARG A 222 24.69 0.74 2.68
N THR A 223 25.91 0.81 2.15
CA THR A 223 26.57 2.09 1.85
C THR A 223 26.12 2.62 0.49
N GLU A 224 26.13 3.94 0.32
CA GLU A 224 25.78 4.58 -0.94
C GLU A 224 26.71 4.17 -2.08
N ALA A 225 28.03 4.09 -1.83
CA ALA A 225 29.00 3.62 -2.81
C ALA A 225 28.69 2.20 -3.33
N ALA A 226 28.29 1.27 -2.44
CA ALA A 226 27.90 -0.07 -2.85
C ALA A 226 26.58 -0.05 -3.62
N TYR A 227 25.64 0.82 -3.26
CA TYR A 227 24.38 1.00 -3.99
C TYR A 227 24.62 1.51 -5.42
N GLU A 228 25.43 2.56 -5.60
CA GLU A 228 25.75 3.11 -6.92
C GLU A 228 26.51 2.13 -7.81
N ALA A 229 27.39 1.32 -7.22
CA ALA A 229 28.15 0.32 -7.98
C ALA A 229 27.29 -0.87 -8.45
N THR A 230 26.20 -1.21 -7.75
CA THR A 230 25.48 -2.48 -7.96
C THR A 230 24.00 -2.31 -8.33
N ILE A 231 23.23 -1.54 -7.56
CA ILE A 231 21.78 -1.45 -7.69
C ILE A 231 21.37 -0.32 -8.61
N ALA A 232 21.95 0.87 -8.44
CA ALA A 232 21.55 2.06 -9.17
C ALA A 232 21.56 1.87 -10.71
N PRO A 233 22.56 1.19 -11.32
CA PRO A 233 22.56 0.95 -12.77
C PRO A 233 21.35 0.14 -13.25
N ARG A 234 20.91 -0.85 -12.45
CA ARG A 234 19.71 -1.65 -12.77
C ARG A 234 18.45 -0.80 -12.68
N LEU A 235 18.30 0.03 -11.65
CA LEU A 235 17.12 0.89 -11.48
C LEU A 235 17.08 2.03 -12.51
N LYS A 236 18.24 2.55 -12.94
CA LYS A 236 18.36 3.52 -14.05
C LYS A 236 17.87 2.93 -15.37
N ALA A 237 17.96 1.61 -15.56
CA ALA A 237 17.49 0.91 -16.76
C ALA A 237 15.97 0.64 -16.79
N TYR A 238 15.19 1.24 -15.89
CA TYR A 238 13.73 1.17 -15.85
C TYR A 238 13.10 2.56 -15.82
N ARG A 239 11.97 2.70 -16.52
CA ARG A 239 11.13 3.91 -16.47
C ARG A 239 10.31 3.98 -15.19
N GLN A 240 9.88 2.83 -14.67
CA GLN A 240 9.05 2.73 -13.48
C GLN A 240 9.83 2.06 -12.36
N VAL A 241 9.91 2.71 -11.20
CA VAL A 241 10.62 2.17 -10.02
C VAL A 241 9.83 2.52 -8.76
N VAL A 242 9.59 1.53 -7.91
CA VAL A 242 9.11 1.72 -6.53
C VAL A 242 10.07 1.00 -5.59
N ALA A 243 11.03 1.72 -5.03
CA ALA A 243 11.96 1.19 -4.04
C ALA A 243 11.31 1.19 -2.65
N HIS A 244 11.47 0.11 -1.89
CA HIS A 244 10.87 0.00 -0.57
C HIS A 244 11.59 -1.00 0.36
N TRP A 245 11.04 -1.13 1.57
CA TRP A 245 11.45 -2.06 2.61
C TRP A 245 10.23 -2.45 3.48
N PRO A 246 10.28 -3.59 4.18
CA PRO A 246 11.27 -4.66 4.08
C PRO A 246 10.91 -5.72 3.02
N ILE A 247 11.90 -6.52 2.62
CA ILE A 247 11.65 -7.87 2.11
C ILE A 247 11.13 -8.70 3.28
N LEU A 248 9.96 -9.33 3.13
CA LEU A 248 9.36 -10.20 4.14
C LEU A 248 9.94 -11.61 4.06
N LEU A 249 9.87 -12.20 2.87
CA LEU A 249 10.29 -13.55 2.56
C LEU A 249 11.25 -13.50 1.39
N ASP A 250 12.45 -14.05 1.56
CA ASP A 250 13.42 -14.14 0.48
C ASP A 250 13.30 -15.43 -0.34
N GLN A 251 14.04 -15.50 -1.44
CA GLN A 251 14.03 -16.67 -2.32
C GLN A 251 14.50 -17.98 -1.65
N ALA A 252 15.31 -17.91 -0.60
CA ALA A 252 15.72 -19.07 0.19
C ALA A 252 14.68 -19.47 1.25
N GLY A 253 13.55 -18.75 1.35
CA GLY A 253 12.49 -19.02 2.32
C GLY A 253 12.79 -18.48 3.71
N ARG A 254 13.73 -17.52 3.83
CA ARG A 254 14.05 -16.86 5.10
C ARG A 254 13.16 -15.65 5.30
N ILE A 255 12.67 -15.50 6.53
CA ILE A 255 11.93 -14.32 6.96
C ILE A 255 12.95 -13.23 7.32
N ARG A 256 12.82 -12.05 6.71
CA ARG A 256 13.82 -10.96 6.76
C ARG A 256 13.37 -9.75 7.59
N VAL A 257 12.40 -9.96 8.46
CA VAL A 257 11.89 -8.97 9.42
C VAL A 257 12.00 -9.52 10.83
N ASP A 258 12.17 -8.63 11.80
CA ASP A 258 12.18 -8.99 13.21
C ASP A 258 10.74 -9.14 13.75
N GLN A 259 10.58 -9.89 14.84
CA GLN A 259 9.31 -10.01 15.54
C GLN A 259 8.93 -8.68 16.20
N THR A 260 7.67 -8.27 16.04
CA THR A 260 7.09 -7.11 16.71
C THR A 260 5.61 -7.39 17.00
N GLU A 261 5.01 -6.62 17.89
CA GLU A 261 3.58 -6.71 18.21
C GLU A 261 2.70 -5.88 17.24
N ARG A 262 3.31 -5.16 16.30
CA ARG A 262 2.58 -4.19 15.46
C ARG A 262 1.76 -4.91 14.40
N GLN A 263 0.48 -5.09 14.68
CA GLN A 263 -0.58 -5.52 13.78
C GLN A 263 -1.11 -4.36 12.93
N ALA A 264 -1.39 -4.64 11.66
CA ALA A 264 -1.96 -3.67 10.72
C ALA A 264 -2.38 -4.35 9.42
N ARG A 265 -3.22 -3.68 8.63
CA ARG A 265 -3.45 -4.04 7.23
C ARG A 265 -2.15 -4.02 6.44
N ARG A 266 -1.97 -4.98 5.53
CA ARG A 266 -0.75 -5.13 4.74
C ARG A 266 -1.05 -5.12 3.26
N THR A 267 -0.19 -4.48 2.51
CA THR A 267 -0.06 -4.69 1.07
C THR A 267 1.33 -5.22 0.78
N VAL A 268 1.39 -6.32 0.05
CA VAL A 268 2.62 -7.03 -0.27
C VAL A 268 2.69 -7.22 -1.78
N VAL A 269 3.86 -6.96 -2.36
CA VAL A 269 4.17 -7.37 -3.72
C VAL A 269 5.10 -8.57 -3.65
N ALA A 270 4.85 -9.57 -4.49
CA ALA A 270 5.58 -10.81 -4.47
C ALA A 270 5.85 -11.32 -5.89
N LYS A 271 6.79 -12.25 -5.99
CA LYS A 271 7.05 -13.06 -7.19
C LYS A 271 6.82 -14.52 -6.83
N ASP A 272 6.02 -15.23 -7.63
CA ASP A 272 5.86 -16.68 -7.49
C ASP A 272 7.00 -17.45 -8.17
N HIS A 273 6.99 -18.79 -8.08
CA HIS A 273 8.01 -19.63 -8.72
C HIS A 273 7.93 -19.62 -10.25
N ASP A 274 6.75 -19.35 -10.81
CA ASP A 274 6.52 -19.22 -12.27
C ASP A 274 6.96 -17.86 -12.83
N GLY A 275 7.36 -16.93 -11.97
CA GLY A 275 7.83 -15.60 -12.36
C GLY A 275 6.70 -14.59 -12.59
N ASN A 276 5.46 -14.91 -12.21
CA ASN A 276 4.39 -13.92 -12.13
C ASN A 276 4.62 -12.97 -10.96
N LEU A 277 4.09 -11.77 -11.09
CA LEU A 277 4.00 -10.83 -9.98
C LEU A 277 2.66 -11.03 -9.27
N LEU A 278 2.66 -10.90 -7.95
CA LEU A 278 1.47 -10.96 -7.14
C LEU A 278 1.38 -9.67 -6.32
N VAL A 279 0.17 -9.12 -6.21
CA VAL A 279 -0.16 -8.12 -5.18
C VAL A 279 -1.15 -8.74 -4.22
N LEU A 280 -0.80 -8.75 -2.94
CA LEU A 280 -1.60 -9.27 -1.85
C LEU A 280 -2.03 -8.09 -0.98
N ALA A 281 -3.31 -8.04 -0.61
CA ALA A 281 -3.83 -7.07 0.35
C ALA A 281 -4.63 -7.80 1.43
N THR A 282 -4.28 -7.56 2.69
CA THR A 282 -5.10 -8.05 3.81
C THR A 282 -6.32 -7.15 3.98
N GLU A 283 -7.46 -7.77 4.19
CA GLU A 283 -8.71 -7.08 4.47
C GLU A 283 -8.76 -6.63 5.93
N GLY A 284 -8.13 -7.39 6.83
CA GLY A 284 -8.01 -7.13 8.26
C GLY A 284 -6.63 -6.69 8.73
N GLU A 285 -6.53 -6.51 10.04
CA GLU A 285 -5.33 -6.06 10.74
C GLU A 285 -4.57 -7.20 11.44
N TYR A 286 -4.93 -8.47 11.20
CA TYR A 286 -4.41 -9.60 11.98
C TYR A 286 -2.88 -9.69 11.94
N PHE A 287 -2.25 -9.42 10.80
CA PHE A 287 -0.84 -9.71 10.63
C PHE A 287 0.13 -8.64 11.16
N THR A 288 1.09 -9.10 11.97
CA THR A 288 2.43 -8.48 12.03
C THR A 288 3.20 -8.79 10.74
N LEU A 289 4.23 -8.01 10.42
CA LEU A 289 5.09 -8.31 9.25
C LEU A 289 5.74 -9.70 9.38
N TYR A 290 6.16 -10.06 10.58
CA TYR A 290 6.79 -11.35 10.85
C TYR A 290 5.84 -12.51 10.61
N ASN A 291 4.62 -12.44 11.13
CA ASN A 291 3.65 -13.52 10.99
C ASN A 291 3.08 -13.62 9.58
N LEU A 292 2.99 -12.50 8.83
CA LEU A 292 2.71 -12.59 7.40
C LEU A 292 3.86 -13.31 6.68
N GLY A 293 5.11 -12.99 7.01
CA GLY A 293 6.27 -13.72 6.48
C GLY A 293 6.26 -15.22 6.78
N ARG A 294 5.82 -15.62 8.00
CA ARG A 294 5.61 -17.04 8.36
C ARG A 294 4.52 -17.67 7.51
N LEU A 295 3.37 -17.02 7.37
CA LEU A 295 2.27 -17.53 6.56
C LEU A 295 2.68 -17.76 5.11
N LEU A 296 3.38 -16.82 4.50
CA LEU A 296 3.86 -16.98 3.12
C LEU A 296 4.90 -18.11 3.01
N LYS A 297 5.73 -18.31 4.04
CA LYS A 297 6.70 -19.40 4.09
C LYS A 297 6.02 -20.76 4.23
N ASP A 298 5.04 -20.86 5.12
CA ASP A 298 4.30 -22.11 5.37
C ASP A 298 3.45 -22.47 4.14
N ASP A 299 2.80 -21.48 3.52
CA ASP A 299 2.08 -21.64 2.25
C ASP A 299 2.99 -22.22 1.16
N ARG A 300 4.18 -21.64 0.96
CA ARG A 300 5.19 -22.14 0.02
C ARG A 300 5.56 -23.61 0.26
N GLY A 301 5.55 -24.07 1.51
CA GLY A 301 5.86 -25.45 1.87
C GLY A 301 4.67 -26.42 1.78
N SER A 302 3.46 -25.91 1.54
CA SER A 302 2.25 -26.71 1.43
C SER A 302 2.24 -27.58 0.16
N PRO A 303 1.62 -28.79 0.19
CA PRO A 303 1.41 -29.58 -1.02
C PRO A 303 0.59 -28.89 -2.10
N ARG A 304 -0.26 -27.93 -1.71
CA ARG A 304 -1.09 -27.12 -2.59
C ARG A 304 -1.04 -25.67 -2.12
N PRO A 305 0.03 -24.92 -2.49
CA PRO A 305 0.18 -23.54 -2.07
C PRO A 305 -0.93 -22.66 -2.67
N ALA A 306 -1.50 -21.78 -1.86
CA ALA A 306 -2.49 -20.80 -2.30
C ALA A 306 -1.85 -19.73 -3.19
N PHE A 307 -0.60 -19.35 -2.89
CA PHE A 307 0.11 -18.26 -3.57
C PHE A 307 1.36 -18.72 -4.31
N ASP A 308 2.08 -19.71 -3.76
CA ASP A 308 3.36 -20.23 -4.27
C ASP A 308 4.47 -19.17 -4.38
N ILE A 309 4.59 -18.35 -3.35
CA ILE A 309 5.49 -17.19 -3.36
C ILE A 309 6.95 -17.61 -3.16
N ARG A 310 7.81 -17.14 -4.07
CA ARG A 310 9.27 -17.24 -3.97
C ARG A 310 9.86 -16.08 -3.19
N THR A 311 9.39 -14.85 -3.41
CA THR A 311 9.94 -13.64 -2.75
C THR A 311 8.83 -12.63 -2.53
N ALA A 312 8.81 -11.98 -1.37
CA ALA A 312 7.79 -11.00 -0.99
C ALA A 312 8.40 -9.75 -0.39
N MET A 313 7.90 -8.58 -0.79
CA MET A 313 8.24 -7.26 -0.25
C MET A 313 6.98 -6.57 0.25
N ASN A 314 7.02 -6.06 1.48
CA ASN A 314 5.92 -5.27 2.02
C ASN A 314 5.94 -3.85 1.43
N LEU A 315 4.76 -3.29 1.16
CA LEU A 315 4.53 -1.88 0.80
C LEU A 315 4.01 -1.08 2.01
N ASP A 316 3.51 0.13 1.80
CA ASP A 316 2.90 0.87 2.90
C ASP A 316 1.67 0.12 3.46
N GLY A 317 1.52 0.14 4.77
CA GLY A 317 0.51 -0.64 5.50
C GLY A 317 -0.35 0.22 6.41
N GLY A 318 -1.33 -0.36 7.07
CA GLY A 318 -2.30 0.37 7.88
C GLY A 318 -3.33 1.10 7.00
N PRO A 319 -3.76 2.33 7.36
CA PRO A 319 -4.77 3.06 6.60
C PRO A 319 -4.50 3.26 5.10
N PRO A 320 -3.24 3.47 4.63
CA PRO A 320 -2.92 3.51 3.20
C PRO A 320 -3.15 2.20 2.44
N SER A 321 -3.17 1.06 3.13
CA SER A 321 -3.21 -0.27 2.50
C SER A 321 -4.51 -0.48 1.72
N GLY A 322 -4.41 -0.99 0.49
CA GLY A 322 -5.59 -1.34 -0.27
C GLY A 322 -5.34 -1.86 -1.69
N LEU A 323 -6.37 -2.51 -2.22
CA LEU A 323 -6.41 -3.15 -3.53
C LEU A 323 -7.82 -2.96 -4.13
N LEU A 324 -7.86 -2.41 -5.33
CA LEU A 324 -9.06 -2.24 -6.13
C LEU A 324 -8.87 -3.02 -7.43
N VAL A 325 -9.91 -3.76 -7.82
CA VAL A 325 -10.03 -4.42 -9.11
C VAL A 325 -11.32 -3.95 -9.76
N ASN A 326 -11.24 -3.46 -10.98
CA ASN A 326 -12.38 -3.11 -11.80
C ASN A 326 -12.15 -3.61 -13.22
N THR A 327 -12.67 -4.80 -13.49
CA THR A 327 -12.59 -5.49 -14.79
C THR A 327 -14.00 -5.83 -15.24
N ALA A 328 -14.16 -6.27 -16.49
CA ALA A 328 -15.46 -6.73 -16.99
C ALA A 328 -16.05 -7.89 -16.16
N SER A 329 -15.18 -8.76 -15.60
CA SER A 329 -15.58 -9.96 -14.86
C SER A 329 -15.60 -9.80 -13.33
N LEU A 330 -14.99 -8.73 -12.79
CA LEU A 330 -14.86 -8.55 -11.34
C LEU A 330 -14.79 -7.08 -10.95
N GLN A 331 -15.61 -6.72 -9.96
CA GLN A 331 -15.39 -5.55 -9.11
C GLN A 331 -15.05 -5.98 -7.69
N TYR A 332 -13.88 -5.54 -7.21
CA TYR A 332 -13.40 -5.77 -5.85
C TYR A 332 -12.81 -4.46 -5.31
N ALA A 333 -13.08 -4.16 -4.05
CA ALA A 333 -12.49 -2.99 -3.40
C ALA A 333 -12.21 -3.29 -1.93
N SER A 334 -10.96 -3.07 -1.54
CA SER A 334 -10.51 -3.19 -0.16
C SER A 334 -9.55 -2.05 0.14
N SER A 335 -9.85 -1.27 1.16
CA SER A 335 -9.09 -0.06 1.51
C SER A 335 -9.15 0.17 3.01
N GLY A 336 -8.03 0.60 3.61
CA GLY A 336 -7.99 0.96 5.02
C GLY A 336 -8.98 2.08 5.39
N PRO A 337 -9.59 2.02 6.59
CA PRO A 337 -10.45 3.09 7.08
C PRO A 337 -9.65 4.35 7.42
N VAL A 338 -10.30 5.51 7.46
CA VAL A 338 -9.75 6.72 8.07
C VAL A 338 -9.86 6.62 9.59
N GLY A 339 -8.73 6.80 10.27
CA GLY A 339 -8.56 6.59 11.71
C GLY A 339 -7.42 5.60 11.94
N GLY A 340 -6.28 6.08 12.45
CA GLY A 340 -5.06 5.31 12.57
C GLY A 340 -5.17 4.13 13.55
N SER A 341 -4.13 3.31 13.59
CA SER A 341 -3.96 2.28 14.61
C SER A 341 -3.90 2.91 16.00
N GLY A 342 -4.76 2.48 16.93
CA GLY A 342 -4.50 2.58 18.37
C GLY A 342 -5.57 3.28 19.20
N THR A 343 -6.05 4.47 18.81
CA THR A 343 -6.99 5.25 19.65
C THR A 343 -7.85 6.26 18.87
N ASP A 344 -7.67 6.38 17.56
CA ASP A 344 -8.44 7.33 16.76
C ASP A 344 -9.76 6.71 16.32
N LEU A 345 -10.85 7.48 16.46
CA LEU A 345 -12.19 7.15 15.96
C LEU A 345 -12.08 6.68 14.50
N MET A 346 -12.27 5.37 14.28
CA MET A 346 -12.43 4.83 12.94
C MET A 346 -13.72 5.40 12.36
N VAL A 347 -13.61 6.20 11.29
CA VAL A 347 -14.78 6.63 10.54
C VAL A 347 -15.06 5.59 9.47
N LEU A 348 -15.97 4.67 9.80
CA LEU A 348 -16.43 3.64 8.86
C LEU A 348 -16.91 4.29 7.55
N GLY A 349 -16.38 3.81 6.43
CA GLY A 349 -16.77 4.25 5.09
C GLY A 349 -15.96 5.41 4.49
N VAL A 350 -15.01 6.00 5.22
CA VAL A 350 -14.09 7.00 4.66
C VAL A 350 -12.77 6.31 4.26
N GLN A 351 -12.37 6.47 3.00
CA GLN A 351 -11.09 5.96 2.48
C GLN A 351 -9.98 6.98 2.69
N MET A 352 -8.79 6.50 3.08
CA MET A 352 -7.63 7.37 3.19
C MET A 352 -7.20 7.88 1.81
N ALA A 353 -7.01 9.20 1.69
CA ALA A 353 -6.35 9.78 0.54
C ALA A 353 -4.83 9.56 0.65
N ILE A 354 -4.21 9.09 -0.42
CA ILE A 354 -2.78 8.76 -0.50
C ILE A 354 -2.14 9.45 -1.71
N PRO A 355 -0.83 9.79 -1.64
CA PRO A 355 -0.18 10.56 -2.69
C PRO A 355 0.20 9.70 -3.89
N THR A 356 0.37 8.38 -3.69
CA THR A 356 1.00 7.51 -4.69
C THR A 356 0.32 6.15 -4.71
N VAL A 357 0.03 5.68 -5.92
CA VAL A 357 -0.52 4.36 -6.20
C VAL A 357 0.33 3.63 -7.23
N ILE A 358 0.12 2.32 -7.35
CA ILE A 358 0.62 1.52 -8.45
C ILE A 358 -0.59 1.02 -9.23
N CYS A 359 -0.61 1.32 -10.52
CA CYS A 359 -1.62 0.84 -11.46
C CYS A 359 -1.06 -0.33 -12.24
N VAL A 360 -1.87 -1.38 -12.41
CA VAL A 360 -1.58 -2.44 -13.39
C VAL A 360 -2.26 -2.05 -14.69
N GLN A 361 -1.47 -1.94 -15.75
CA GLN A 361 -1.96 -1.60 -17.09
C GLN A 361 -1.66 -2.77 -18.03
N PRO A 362 -2.54 -3.09 -18.99
CA PRO A 362 -2.16 -3.95 -20.10
C PRO A 362 -0.90 -3.40 -20.78
N ASN A 363 0.00 -4.28 -21.21
CA ASN A 363 1.11 -3.86 -22.05
C ASN A 363 0.54 -3.25 -23.35
N PRO A 364 1.08 -2.12 -23.82
CA PRO A 364 0.67 -1.51 -25.08
C PRO A 364 0.89 -2.43 -26.29
#